data_AF-A0A8T4D8V9-F1
#
_entry.id   AF-A0A8T4D8V9-F1
#
_cell.length_a   1.000
_cell.length_b   1.000
_cell.length_c   1.000
_cell.angle_alpha   90.00
_cell.angle_beta   90.00
_cell.angle_gamma   90.00
#
_symmetry.space_group_name_H-M   'P 1'
#
loop_
_entity.id
_entity.type
_entity.pdbx_description
1 polymer ?
#
loop_
_entity_poly.entity_id
_entity_poly.type
_entity_poly.pdbx_seq_one_letter_code
_entity_poly.pdbx_strand_id
1 'polypeptide(L)'
;MAEIARASLNGSVRNIELVPAVEAATETPEQLQSHSPLPVPITFPFEWRLGDITIATILQISEAEQSAAQNVNEATKLKPIVCAICGGAKSVSYRKQSGTVSHVICEACATRYVHKARELSAHH
;
A
#
# COMPACT_ATOMS: atom_id res chain seq x y z
N MET A 1 -36.36 -12.62 40.42
CA MET A 1 -35.04 -12.29 39.84
C MET A 1 -35.13 -10.83 39.41
N ALA A 2 -34.63 -9.92 40.26
CA ALA A 2 -33.41 -9.11 40.04
C ALA A 2 -33.61 -8.06 38.93
N GLU A 3 -33.31 -6.77 39.04
CA GLU A 3 -32.61 -5.98 40.05
C GLU A 3 -32.95 -4.49 39.84
N ILE A 4 -32.61 -3.69 40.84
CA ILE A 4 -33.00 -2.29 41.05
C ILE A 4 -32.09 -1.37 40.22
N ALA A 5 -32.65 -0.52 39.37
CA ALA A 5 -31.92 0.59 38.78
C ALA A 5 -32.20 1.88 39.57
N ARG A 6 -31.33 2.20 40.53
CA ARG A 6 -31.18 3.54 41.11
C ARG A 6 -29.78 4.04 40.79
N ALA A 7 -29.68 5.18 40.12
CA ALA A 7 -28.80 6.28 40.51
C ALA A 7 -28.98 7.46 39.54
N SER A 8 -29.51 8.55 40.09
CA SER A 8 -29.26 9.92 39.64
C SER A 8 -27.81 10.28 39.98
N LEU A 9 -27.18 11.21 39.24
CA LEU A 9 -26.39 12.31 39.82
C LEU A 9 -25.86 13.27 38.75
N ASN A 10 -26.09 14.55 39.07
CA ASN A 10 -25.56 15.78 38.49
C ASN A 10 -24.02 15.85 38.46
N GLY A 11 -23.49 16.72 37.59
CA GLY A 11 -22.12 17.28 37.70
C GLY A 11 -21.59 17.74 36.34
N SER A 12 -21.84 18.98 35.90
CA SER A 12 -21.20 20.24 36.30
C SER A 12 -19.73 20.37 35.85
N VAL A 13 -19.57 21.10 34.74
CA VAL A 13 -18.56 22.12 34.39
C VAL A 13 -17.16 21.98 35.02
N ARG A 14 -16.15 21.82 34.16
CA ARG A 14 -14.84 22.45 34.37
C ARG A 14 -14.31 23.06 33.08
N ASN A 15 -14.12 24.37 33.16
CA ASN A 15 -13.42 25.24 32.23
C ASN A 15 -12.01 24.74 31.96
N ILE A 16 -11.55 24.81 30.71
CA ILE A 16 -10.13 24.80 30.38
C ILE A 16 -9.79 26.22 29.90
N GLU A 17 -8.81 26.78 30.59
CA GLU A 17 -8.29 28.14 30.48
C GLU A 17 -7.83 28.51 29.05
N LEU A 18 -8.08 29.78 28.71
CA LEU A 18 -7.44 30.48 27.60
C LEU A 18 -5.98 30.78 27.97
N VAL A 19 -5.07 30.60 27.00
CA VAL A 19 -3.78 31.30 26.97
C VAL A 19 -3.60 31.90 25.57
N PRO A 20 -3.45 33.23 25.41
CA PRO A 20 -3.10 33.88 24.14
C PRO A 20 -1.56 33.97 23.99
N ALA A 21 -1.01 33.68 22.79
CA ALA A 21 -0.50 34.63 21.77
C ALA A 21 0.83 35.30 22.20
N VAL A 22 1.93 35.45 21.45
CA VAL A 22 2.38 35.32 20.05
C VAL A 22 3.92 35.30 20.16
N GLU A 23 4.67 34.67 19.24
CA GLU A 23 5.88 35.30 18.67
C GLU A 23 6.42 34.54 17.45
N ALA A 24 6.94 35.31 16.50
CA ALA A 24 7.07 35.00 15.10
C ALA A 24 8.40 34.30 14.71
N ALA A 25 8.26 33.44 13.70
CA ALA A 25 9.22 32.98 12.69
C ALA A 25 10.70 33.33 12.81
N THR A 26 11.57 32.31 12.76
CA THR A 26 12.75 32.23 11.86
C THR A 26 13.17 30.75 11.73
N GLU A 27 12.91 30.15 10.55
CA GLU A 27 13.86 29.39 9.70
C GLU A 27 14.97 28.57 10.41
N THR A 28 15.29 27.29 10.17
CA THR A 28 14.91 26.20 9.28
C THR A 28 15.60 24.96 9.88
N PRO A 29 14.97 23.78 9.98
CA PRO A 29 15.68 22.56 10.36
C PRO A 29 16.50 22.06 9.17
N GLU A 30 17.80 22.39 9.11
CA GLU A 30 18.76 21.67 8.27
C GLU A 30 18.99 20.27 8.86
N GLN A 31 18.00 19.40 8.68
CA GLN A 31 18.25 17.97 8.67
C GLN A 31 19.15 17.71 7.46
N LEU A 32 20.40 17.31 7.71
CA LEU A 32 21.21 16.58 6.76
C LEU A 32 20.42 15.34 6.33
N GLN A 33 19.62 15.49 5.27
CA GLN A 33 19.09 14.36 4.54
C GLN A 33 20.29 13.69 3.92
N SER A 34 20.73 12.60 4.55
CA SER A 34 21.64 11.63 3.95
C SER A 34 21.12 11.38 2.55
N HIS A 35 21.94 11.68 1.54
CA HIS A 35 21.63 11.40 0.15
C HIS A 35 21.48 9.88 0.00
N SER A 36 20.26 9.41 0.20
CA SER A 36 19.86 8.06 -0.16
C SER A 36 20.16 7.91 -1.65
N PRO A 37 20.89 6.87 -2.07
CA PRO A 37 21.11 6.63 -3.48
C PRO A 37 19.75 6.59 -4.17
N LEU A 38 19.62 7.36 -5.25
CA LEU A 38 18.39 7.45 -6.05
C LEU A 38 17.86 6.03 -6.28
N PRO A 39 16.58 5.75 -6.01
CA PRO A 39 16.03 4.41 -6.18
C PRO A 39 16.26 3.99 -7.62
N VAL A 40 17.07 2.94 -7.82
CA VAL A 40 17.38 2.42 -9.15
C VAL A 40 16.06 2.16 -9.86
N PRO A 41 15.83 2.74 -11.06
CA PRO A 41 14.56 2.60 -11.75
C PRO A 41 14.23 1.12 -11.93
N ILE A 42 12.99 0.77 -11.60
CA ILE A 42 12.50 -0.60 -11.76
C ILE A 42 12.00 -0.75 -13.19
N THR A 43 12.60 -1.68 -13.91
CA THR A 43 12.19 -2.07 -15.26
C THR A 43 11.38 -3.35 -15.20
N PHE A 44 10.29 -3.39 -15.97
CA PHE A 44 9.50 -4.60 -16.17
C PHE A 44 9.68 -5.10 -17.63
N PRO A 45 9.69 -6.42 -17.88
CA PRO A 45 9.42 -7.50 -16.94
C PRO A 45 10.54 -7.70 -15.90
N PHE A 46 10.18 -8.16 -14.72
CA PHE A 46 11.12 -8.47 -13.64
C PHE A 46 11.06 -9.96 -13.32
N GLU A 47 12.22 -10.60 -13.16
CA GLU A 47 12.34 -11.98 -12.73
C GLU A 47 13.24 -12.07 -11.51
N TRP A 48 12.75 -12.71 -10.44
CA TRP A 48 13.54 -13.05 -9.28
C TRP A 48 13.93 -14.52 -9.33
N ARG A 49 15.24 -14.78 -9.37
CA ARG A 49 15.82 -16.12 -9.41
C ARG A 49 16.72 -16.35 -8.20
N LEU A 50 16.78 -17.60 -7.74
CA LEU A 50 17.74 -18.08 -6.75
C LEU A 50 18.45 -19.30 -7.35
N GLY A 51 19.68 -19.09 -7.83
CA GLY A 51 20.36 -20.06 -8.70
C GLY A 51 19.56 -20.28 -10.00
N ASP A 52 19.29 -21.55 -10.32
CA ASP A 52 18.50 -21.92 -11.51
C ASP A 52 16.98 -21.83 -11.31
N ILE A 53 16.53 -21.60 -10.07
CA ILE A 53 15.11 -21.60 -9.71
C ILE A 53 14.52 -20.21 -9.87
N THR A 54 13.47 -20.08 -10.67
CA THR A 54 12.67 -18.84 -10.75
C THR A 54 11.65 -18.80 -9.61
N ILE A 55 11.81 -17.83 -8.71
CA ILE A 55 10.95 -17.63 -7.54
C ILE A 55 9.67 -16.89 -7.93
N ALA A 56 9.82 -15.83 -8.73
CA ALA A 56 8.68 -15.09 -9.25
C ALA A 56 9.03 -14.26 -10.49
N THR A 57 8.01 -14.04 -11.32
CA THR A 57 8.07 -13.13 -12.46
C THR A 57 6.98 -12.07 -12.30
N ILE A 58 7.30 -10.81 -12.60
CA ILE A 58 6.34 -9.71 -12.67
C ILE A 58 6.31 -9.21 -14.11
N LEU A 59 5.14 -9.28 -14.71
CA LEU A 59 4.86 -8.84 -16.07
C LEU A 59 3.83 -7.71 -16.03
N GLN A 60 3.95 -6.73 -16.92
CA GLN A 60 2.89 -5.76 -17.13
C GLN A 60 1.73 -6.41 -17.88
N ILE A 61 0.49 -6.19 -17.43
CA ILE A 61 -0.70 -6.70 -18.12
C ILE A 61 -1.16 -5.72 -19.21
N SER A 62 -1.82 -6.24 -20.24
CA SER A 62 -2.29 -5.43 -21.36
C SER A 62 -3.33 -4.40 -20.95
N GLU A 63 -3.46 -3.30 -21.70
CA GLU A 63 -4.48 -2.27 -21.46
C GLU A 63 -5.91 -2.84 -21.51
N ALA A 64 -6.13 -3.87 -22.33
CA ALA A 64 -7.40 -4.61 -22.37
C ALA A 64 -7.69 -5.34 -21.05
N GLU A 65 -6.68 -5.98 -20.44
CA GLU A 65 -6.83 -6.63 -19.13
C GLU A 65 -7.00 -5.61 -18.01
N GLN A 66 -6.31 -4.48 -18.07
CA GLN A 66 -6.49 -3.37 -17.12
C GLN A 66 -7.91 -2.79 -17.22
N SER A 67 -8.40 -2.60 -18.44
CA SER A 67 -9.77 -2.14 -18.70
C SER A 67 -10.81 -3.16 -18.21
N ALA A 68 -10.56 -4.46 -18.41
CA ALA A 68 -11.41 -5.52 -17.90
C ALA A 68 -11.42 -5.57 -16.36
N ALA A 69 -10.31 -5.23 -15.72
CA ALA A 69 -10.21 -5.13 -14.26
C ALA A 69 -10.97 -3.95 -13.68
N GLN A 70 -11.03 -2.83 -14.41
CA GLN A 70 -11.69 -1.59 -14.00
C GLN A 70 -13.19 -1.58 -14.32
N ASN A 71 -13.60 -2.22 -15.41
CA ASN A 71 -14.99 -2.28 -15.85
C ASN A 71 -15.78 -3.33 -15.06
N VAL A 72 -16.25 -2.94 -13.88
CA VAL A 72 -17.40 -3.60 -13.23
C VAL A 72 -18.64 -3.20 -14.01
N ASN A 73 -18.90 -3.87 -15.12
CA ASN A 73 -20.17 -3.67 -15.82
C ASN A 73 -21.28 -4.19 -14.90
N GLU A 74 -22.19 -3.30 -14.47
CA GLU A 74 -23.36 -3.69 -13.65
C GLU A 74 -24.19 -4.81 -14.31
N ALA A 75 -24.07 -4.95 -15.63
CA ALA A 75 -24.69 -6.01 -16.42
C ALA A 75 -24.10 -7.42 -16.18
N THR A 76 -22.82 -7.55 -15.82
CA THR A 76 -22.16 -8.87 -15.67
C THR A 76 -22.02 -9.35 -14.23
N LYS A 77 -22.31 -8.52 -13.21
CA LYS A 77 -22.13 -8.84 -11.77
C LYS A 77 -20.76 -9.45 -11.42
N LEU A 78 -19.75 -9.28 -12.27
CA LEU A 78 -18.41 -9.79 -12.02
C LEU A 78 -17.76 -8.93 -10.94
N LYS A 79 -17.12 -9.59 -9.96
CA LYS A 79 -16.41 -8.89 -8.89
C LYS A 79 -15.26 -8.07 -9.51
N PRO A 80 -15.00 -6.85 -9.00
CA PRO A 80 -13.83 -6.08 -9.44
C PRO A 80 -12.56 -6.90 -9.22
N ILE A 81 -11.66 -6.84 -10.19
CA ILE A 81 -10.34 -7.42 -10.03
C ILE A 81 -9.55 -6.50 -9.09
N VAL A 82 -9.14 -7.05 -7.95
CA VAL A 82 -8.40 -6.31 -6.91
C VAL A 82 -6.94 -6.74 -6.87
N CYS A 83 -6.07 -5.83 -6.44
CA CYS A 83 -4.69 -6.17 -6.14
C CYS A 83 -4.65 -7.24 -5.05
N ALA A 84 -4.01 -8.37 -5.34
CA ALA A 84 -3.92 -9.49 -4.40
C ALA A 84 -3.12 -9.18 -3.11
N ILE A 85 -2.36 -8.07 -3.10
CA ILE A 85 -1.52 -7.67 -1.96
C ILE A 85 -2.22 -6.61 -1.10
N CYS A 86 -2.78 -5.55 -1.69
CA CYS A 86 -3.37 -4.44 -0.94
C CYS A 86 -4.91 -4.38 -0.99
N GLY A 87 -5.56 -5.21 -1.82
CA GLY A 87 -7.02 -5.21 -1.98
C GLY A 87 -7.59 -4.04 -2.79
N GLY A 88 -6.75 -3.14 -3.32
CA GLY A 88 -7.20 -2.00 -4.13
C GLY A 88 -7.71 -2.42 -5.52
N ALA A 89 -8.87 -1.91 -5.94
CA ALA A 89 -9.54 -2.29 -7.19
C ALA A 89 -9.14 -1.47 -8.43
N LYS A 90 -8.61 -0.25 -8.26
CA LYS A 90 -8.54 0.75 -9.35
C LYS A 90 -7.22 0.83 -10.11
N SER A 91 -6.19 0.10 -9.68
CA SER A 91 -4.82 0.33 -10.16
C SER A 91 -4.02 -0.94 -10.40
N VAL A 92 -4.68 -2.05 -10.76
CA VAL A 92 -3.98 -3.28 -11.14
C VAL A 92 -3.39 -3.12 -12.54
N SER A 93 -2.06 -3.25 -12.64
CA SER A 93 -1.32 -3.04 -13.90
C SER A 93 -0.25 -4.11 -14.13
N TYR A 94 -0.05 -5.00 -13.16
CA TYR A 94 0.98 -6.04 -13.22
C TYR A 94 0.42 -7.39 -12.82
N ARG A 95 1.03 -8.45 -13.32
CA ARG A 95 0.79 -9.84 -12.96
C ARG A 95 2.04 -10.41 -12.33
N LYS A 96 1.92 -10.86 -11.08
CA LYS A 96 2.95 -11.64 -10.39
C LYS A 96 2.65 -13.11 -10.56
N GLN A 97 3.58 -13.83 -11.14
CA GLN A 97 3.56 -15.28 -11.28
C GLN A 97 4.59 -15.90 -10.34
N SER A 98 4.20 -16.93 -9.59
CA SER A 98 5.09 -17.74 -8.75
C SER A 98 4.71 -19.20 -8.95
N GLY A 99 5.56 -19.95 -9.64
CA GLY A 99 5.22 -21.31 -10.08
C GLY A 99 3.97 -21.32 -10.96
N THR A 100 2.97 -22.11 -10.55
CA THR A 100 1.67 -22.26 -11.24
C THR A 100 0.64 -21.19 -10.86
N VAL A 101 0.94 -20.35 -9.88
CA VAL A 101 -0.02 -19.37 -9.35
C VAL A 101 0.26 -17.99 -9.94
N SER A 102 -0.80 -17.32 -10.39
CA SER A 102 -0.74 -15.99 -10.98
C SER A 102 -1.74 -15.06 -10.32
N HIS A 103 -1.28 -13.89 -9.89
CA HIS A 103 -2.10 -12.85 -9.28
C HIS A 103 -1.85 -11.49 -9.92
N VAL A 104 -2.90 -10.69 -10.04
CA VAL A 104 -2.79 -9.28 -10.43
C VAL A 104 -2.45 -8.40 -9.23
N ILE A 105 -1.58 -7.43 -9.45
CA ILE A 105 -1.11 -6.49 -8.43
C ILE A 105 -1.03 -5.08 -8.99
N CYS A 106 -1.11 -4.08 -8.12
CA CYS A 106 -0.89 -2.69 -8.50
C CYS A 106 0.59 -2.37 -8.64
N GLU A 107 0.88 -1.27 -9.33
CA GLU A 107 2.24 -0.76 -9.54
C GLU A 107 3.03 -0.62 -8.23
N ALA A 108 2.44 0.06 -7.23
CA ALA A 108 3.11 0.25 -5.93
C ALA A 108 3.51 -1.08 -5.28
N CYS A 109 2.66 -2.11 -5.37
CA CYS A 109 2.96 -3.43 -4.82
C CYS A 109 3.99 -4.19 -5.67
N ALA A 110 3.97 -4.04 -6.99
CA ALA A 110 4.98 -4.60 -7.88
C ALA A 110 6.36 -3.99 -7.59
N THR A 111 6.44 -2.67 -7.51
CA THR A 111 7.66 -1.92 -7.20
C THR A 111 8.24 -2.35 -5.85
N ARG A 112 7.40 -2.41 -4.81
CA ARG A 112 7.83 -2.85 -3.47
C ARG A 112 8.34 -4.29 -3.47
N TYR A 113 7.73 -5.17 -4.26
CA TYR A 113 8.18 -6.55 -4.41
C TYR A 113 9.58 -6.61 -5.03
N VAL A 114 9.82 -5.86 -6.11
CA VAL A 114 11.13 -5.82 -6.78
C VAL A 114 12.23 -5.34 -5.83
N HIS A 115 11.98 -4.27 -5.07
CA HIS A 115 12.94 -3.80 -4.08
C HIS A 115 13.26 -4.88 -3.04
N LYS A 116 12.25 -5.52 -2.47
CA LYS A 116 12.46 -6.58 -1.46
C LYS A 116 13.19 -7.79 -2.03
N ALA A 117 12.86 -8.19 -3.26
CA ALA A 117 13.54 -9.28 -3.95
C ALA A 117 15.03 -8.96 -4.17
N ARG A 118 15.36 -7.74 -4.59
CA ARG A 118 16.74 -7.27 -4.76
C ARG A 118 17.50 -7.25 -3.42
N GLU A 119 16.89 -6.72 -2.36
CA GLU A 119 17.47 -6.73 -1.00
C GLU A 119 17.81 -8.15 -0.56
N LEU A 120 16.86 -9.09 -0.70
CA LEU A 120 17.07 -10.48 -0.29
C LEU A 120 18.16 -11.15 -1.15
N SER A 121 18.23 -10.83 -2.44
CA SER A 121 19.24 -11.40 -3.34
C SER A 121 20.65 -10.87 -3.06
N ALA A 122 20.80 -9.69 -2.46
CA ALA A 122 22.11 -9.13 -2.11
C ALA A 122 22.76 -9.80 -0.89
N HIS A 123 22.00 -10.60 -0.13
CA HIS A 123 22.46 -11.31 1.05
C HIS A 123 22.77 -12.81 0.82
N HIS A 124 22.74 -13.25 -0.44
CA HIS A 124 23.04 -14.61 -0.88
C HIS A 124 24.19 -14.61 -1.88
#